data_AF-D9R8M5-F1
#
_entry.id   AF-D9R8M5-F1
#
_cell.length_a   1.000
_cell.length_b   1.000
_cell.length_c   1.000
_cell.angle_alpha   90.00
_cell.angle_beta   90.00
_cell.angle_gamma   90.00
#
_symmetry.space_group_name_H-M   'P 1'
#
loop_
_entity.id
_entity.type
_entity.pdbx_description
1 polymer ?
#
loop_
_entity_poly.entity_id
_entity_poly.type
_entity_poly.pdbx_seq_one_letter_code
_entity_poly.pdbx_strand_id
1 'polypeptide(L)'
;MENMHLTREEREEAFRWAEDSSWVEREDYREDPDYMDCVKDIIDSPVFQSMDQFMQHGDTTCKAHCIKVSYMGYCICRKFSWEYAEVARAGLLHDLFLYDWHTHAKETGEHFHGFTHPRTALDNAVKYYELTEKEKDMILRHMWPLTPIPPKSREGMVIIYSDKFCGLVETVARIKRWILFGFGKKSAA
;
A
#
# COMPACT_ATOMS: atom_id res chain seq x y z
N MET A 1 -27.47 -1.04 0.23
CA MET A 1 -26.04 -1.37 0.12
C MET A 1 -25.98 -2.82 -0.28
N GLU A 2 -25.63 -3.09 -1.53
CA GLU A 2 -25.40 -4.46 -2.00
C GLU A 2 -24.27 -5.06 -1.17
N ASN A 3 -24.49 -6.23 -0.56
CA ASN A 3 -23.51 -6.79 0.37
C ASN A 3 -22.21 -7.12 -0.38
N MET A 4 -21.12 -6.44 -0.03
CA MET A 4 -19.76 -6.77 -0.47
C MET A 4 -19.35 -8.14 0.09
N HIS A 5 -19.77 -9.23 -0.55
CA HIS A 5 -19.33 -10.57 -0.19
C HIS A 5 -18.21 -11.03 -1.12
N LEU A 6 -16.99 -11.07 -0.57
CA LEU A 6 -15.91 -11.86 -1.15
C LEU A 6 -16.19 -13.35 -0.91
N THR A 7 -15.90 -14.17 -1.92
CA THR A 7 -15.90 -15.63 -1.79
C THR A 7 -14.74 -16.06 -0.86
N ARG A 8 -14.73 -17.34 -0.48
CA ARG A 8 -13.63 -17.88 0.33
C ARG A 8 -12.32 -17.87 -0.44
N GLU A 9 -12.36 -18.28 -1.71
CA GLU A 9 -11.17 -18.36 -2.58
C GLU A 9 -10.53 -16.98 -2.77
N GLU A 10 -11.34 -15.95 -3.02
CA GLU A 10 -10.84 -14.56 -3.16
C GLU A 10 -10.21 -14.03 -1.87
N ARG A 11 -10.76 -14.40 -0.70
CA ARG A 11 -10.14 -14.03 0.58
C ARG A 11 -8.81 -14.74 0.78
N GLU A 12 -8.72 -16.02 0.41
CA GLU A 12 -7.48 -16.80 0.48
C GLU A 12 -6.43 -16.29 -0.51
N GLU A 13 -6.85 -15.81 -1.68
CA GLU A 13 -5.98 -15.14 -2.66
C GLU A 13 -5.49 -13.78 -2.17
N ALA A 14 -6.38 -12.92 -1.66
CA ALA A 14 -6.00 -11.65 -1.06
C ALA A 14 -4.98 -11.83 0.08
N PHE A 15 -5.18 -12.85 0.93
CA PHE A 15 -4.22 -13.21 1.97
C PHE A 15 -2.86 -13.59 1.41
N ARG A 16 -2.82 -14.42 0.36
CA ARG A 16 -1.59 -14.82 -0.33
C ARG A 16 -0.85 -13.61 -0.91
N TRP A 17 -1.57 -12.71 -1.58
CA TRP A 17 -0.97 -11.49 -2.15
C TRP A 17 -0.37 -10.58 -1.08
N ALA A 18 -1.03 -10.47 0.08
CA ALA A 18 -0.54 -9.64 1.18
C ALA A 18 0.66 -10.28 1.91
N GLU A 19 0.64 -11.59 2.18
CA GLU A 19 1.67 -12.31 2.95
C GLU A 19 2.96 -12.54 2.14
N ASP A 20 2.83 -12.85 0.85
CA ASP A 20 3.95 -13.18 -0.03
C ASP A 20 4.27 -12.02 -0.96
N SER A 21 5.45 -11.41 -0.81
CA SER A 21 5.92 -10.36 -1.71
C SER A 21 6.52 -10.90 -3.02
N SER A 22 6.69 -12.23 -3.16
CA SER A 22 7.42 -12.82 -4.29
C SER A 22 6.79 -12.53 -5.65
N TRP A 23 5.46 -12.35 -5.71
CA TRP A 23 4.77 -11.97 -6.94
C TRP A 23 5.02 -10.51 -7.32
N VAL A 24 5.27 -9.64 -6.34
CA VAL A 24 5.69 -8.26 -6.59
C VAL A 24 7.14 -8.24 -7.09
N GLU A 25 8.01 -9.06 -6.49
CA GLU A 25 9.43 -9.18 -6.89
C GLU A 25 9.60 -9.74 -8.31
N ARG A 26 8.76 -10.69 -8.70
CA ARG A 26 8.69 -11.22 -10.08
C ARG A 26 7.92 -10.32 -11.04
N GLU A 27 7.31 -9.25 -10.53
CA GLU A 27 6.47 -8.32 -11.28
C GLU A 27 5.25 -8.98 -11.96
N ASP A 28 4.67 -10.01 -11.33
CA ASP A 28 3.54 -10.78 -11.86
C ASP A 28 2.32 -9.88 -12.18
N TYR A 29 2.18 -8.71 -11.54
CA TYR A 29 1.13 -7.71 -11.86
C TYR A 29 1.22 -7.12 -13.26
N ARG A 30 2.38 -7.18 -13.91
CA ARG A 30 2.55 -6.68 -15.29
C ARG A 30 1.80 -7.52 -16.32
N GLU A 31 1.42 -8.74 -15.95
CA GLU A 31 0.62 -9.64 -16.79
C GLU A 31 -0.87 -9.26 -16.83
N ASP A 32 -1.32 -8.33 -15.98
CA ASP A 32 -2.66 -7.72 -16.07
C ASP A 32 -2.59 -6.41 -16.89
N PRO A 33 -2.95 -6.44 -18.19
CA PRO A 33 -2.86 -5.27 -19.06
C PRO A 33 -3.79 -4.13 -18.61
N ASP A 34 -4.96 -4.45 -18.06
CA ASP A 34 -5.93 -3.45 -17.65
C ASP A 34 -5.44 -2.70 -16.39
N TYR A 35 -4.78 -3.41 -15.49
CA TYR A 35 -4.10 -2.78 -14.35
C TYR A 35 -2.96 -1.89 -14.84
N MET A 36 -2.11 -2.39 -15.74
CA MET A 36 -0.98 -1.64 -16.28
C MET A 36 -1.42 -0.39 -17.04
N ASP A 37 -2.51 -0.45 -17.81
CA ASP A 37 -3.10 0.72 -18.49
C ASP A 37 -3.47 1.84 -17.50
N CYS A 38 -3.81 1.50 -16.26
CA CYS A 38 -4.13 2.49 -15.23
C CYS A 38 -2.88 3.15 -14.62
N VAL A 39 -1.78 2.40 -14.48
CA VAL A 39 -0.69 2.78 -13.57
C VAL A 39 0.70 2.89 -14.22
N LYS A 40 0.83 2.58 -15.51
CA LYS A 40 2.14 2.49 -16.18
C LYS A 40 3.01 3.73 -16.00
N ASP A 41 2.41 4.93 -16.06
CA ASP A 41 3.08 6.21 -15.88
C ASP A 41 3.69 6.39 -14.47
N ILE A 42 3.05 5.80 -13.46
CA ILE A 42 3.51 5.83 -12.07
C ILE A 42 4.52 4.71 -11.84
N ILE A 43 4.18 3.47 -12.19
CA ILE A 43 4.94 2.29 -11.80
C ILE A 43 6.32 2.24 -12.46
N ASP A 44 6.45 2.73 -13.69
CA ASP A 44 7.73 2.78 -14.39
C ASP A 44 8.54 4.06 -14.06
N SER A 45 8.00 4.96 -13.24
CA SER A 45 8.66 6.22 -12.92
C SER A 45 9.85 6.02 -11.96
N PRO A 46 10.96 6.74 -12.14
CA PRO A 46 12.09 6.68 -11.20
C PRO A 46 11.72 7.08 -9.77
N VAL A 47 10.74 8.00 -9.62
CA VAL A 47 10.29 8.48 -8.32
C VAL A 47 9.58 7.37 -7.57
N PHE A 48 8.66 6.65 -8.21
CA PHE A 48 7.99 5.53 -7.58
C PHE A 48 8.97 4.38 -7.30
N GLN A 49 9.87 4.09 -8.24
CA GLN A 49 10.88 3.04 -8.08
C GLN A 49 11.83 3.30 -6.89
N SER A 50 12.13 4.55 -6.55
CA SER A 50 12.96 4.87 -5.37
C SER A 50 12.34 4.45 -4.04
N MET A 51 11.03 4.19 -3.98
CA MET A 51 10.35 3.71 -2.76
C MET A 51 10.84 2.35 -2.29
N ASP A 52 11.59 1.62 -3.12
CA ASP A 52 12.21 0.35 -2.76
C ASP A 52 13.35 0.51 -1.74
N GLN A 53 13.84 1.74 -1.57
CA GLN A 53 14.91 2.06 -0.63
C GLN A 53 14.39 2.28 0.81
N PHE A 54 13.07 2.35 1.00
CA PHE A 54 12.44 2.67 2.27
C PHE A 54 11.63 1.49 2.78
N MET A 55 11.81 1.13 4.04
CA MET A 55 11.06 0.04 4.67
C MET A 55 9.72 0.53 5.19
N GLN A 56 8.64 -0.21 4.91
CA GLN A 56 7.30 0.11 5.42
C GLN A 56 6.90 -0.79 6.58
N HIS A 57 6.76 -2.09 6.33
CA HIS A 57 6.34 -3.07 7.32
C HIS A 57 7.29 -4.26 7.36
N GLY A 58 8.06 -4.34 8.44
CA GLY A 58 8.96 -5.45 8.67
C GLY A 58 10.10 -5.55 7.67
N ASP A 59 9.97 -6.47 6.72
CA ASP A 59 10.89 -6.70 5.59
C ASP A 59 10.24 -6.34 4.23
N THR A 60 9.09 -5.65 4.24
CA THR A 60 8.43 -5.14 3.04
C THR A 60 8.80 -3.67 2.79
N THR A 61 9.25 -3.35 1.57
CA THR A 61 9.56 -1.98 1.14
C THR A 61 8.28 -1.18 0.89
N CYS A 62 8.37 0.15 0.92
CA CYS A 62 7.23 1.04 0.63
C CYS A 62 6.69 0.78 -0.77
N LYS A 63 7.57 0.54 -1.75
CA LYS A 63 7.19 0.16 -3.12
C LYS A 63 6.33 -1.11 -3.13
N ALA A 64 6.82 -2.17 -2.50
CA ALA A 64 6.12 -3.46 -2.50
C ALA A 64 4.77 -3.38 -1.77
N HIS A 65 4.72 -2.67 -0.65
CA HIS A 65 3.47 -2.40 0.07
C HIS A 65 2.45 -1.67 -0.83
N CYS A 66 2.86 -0.57 -1.46
CA CYS A 66 1.99 0.20 -2.35
C CYS A 66 1.46 -0.61 -3.54
N ILE A 67 2.28 -1.47 -4.15
CA ILE A 67 1.84 -2.35 -5.24
C ILE A 67 0.76 -3.33 -4.75
N LYS A 68 0.95 -3.95 -3.59
CA LYS A 68 -0.06 -4.87 -3.01
C LYS A 68 -1.39 -4.15 -2.73
N VAL A 69 -1.34 -2.97 -2.10
CA VAL A 69 -2.52 -2.16 -1.79
C VAL A 69 -3.24 -1.74 -3.08
N SER A 70 -2.48 -1.24 -4.05
CA SER A 70 -2.98 -0.82 -5.36
C SER A 70 -3.68 -1.96 -6.10
N TYR A 71 -3.01 -3.10 -6.26
CA TYR A 71 -3.52 -4.24 -7.00
C TYR A 71 -4.75 -4.85 -6.33
N MET A 72 -4.73 -4.99 -4.99
CA MET A 72 -5.88 -5.47 -4.23
C MET A 72 -7.09 -4.54 -4.38
N GLY A 73 -6.88 -3.22 -4.22
CA GLY A 73 -7.95 -2.24 -4.35
C GLY A 73 -8.55 -2.21 -5.76
N TYR A 74 -7.68 -2.29 -6.78
CA TYR A 74 -8.06 -2.43 -8.18
C TYR A 74 -8.95 -3.66 -8.40
N CYS A 75 -8.53 -4.85 -7.95
CA CYS A 75 -9.29 -6.09 -8.10
C CYS A 75 -10.67 -6.02 -7.42
N ILE A 76 -10.74 -5.45 -6.21
CA ILE A 76 -12.00 -5.23 -5.50
C ILE A 76 -12.92 -4.32 -6.32
N CYS A 77 -12.42 -3.17 -6.78
CA CYS A 77 -13.24 -2.21 -7.52
C CYS A 77 -13.68 -2.77 -8.88
N ARG A 78 -12.80 -3.49 -9.59
CA ARG A 78 -13.15 -4.20 -10.83
C ARG A 78 -14.30 -5.17 -10.62
N LYS A 79 -14.23 -6.00 -9.57
CA LYS A 79 -15.27 -6.97 -9.24
C LYS A 79 -16.64 -6.31 -9.04
N PHE A 80 -16.68 -5.16 -8.37
CA PHE A 80 -17.93 -4.45 -8.10
C PHE A 80 -18.30 -3.41 -9.17
N SER A 81 -17.58 -3.37 -10.30
CA SER A 81 -17.77 -2.37 -11.37
C SER A 81 -17.72 -0.93 -10.85
N TRP A 82 -16.77 -0.67 -9.95
CA TRP A 82 -16.46 0.66 -9.40
C TRP A 82 -15.26 1.28 -10.11
N GLU A 83 -14.92 2.53 -9.76
CA GLU A 83 -13.82 3.27 -10.39
C GLU A 83 -12.46 2.69 -9.96
N TYR A 84 -12.02 1.65 -10.67
CA TYR A 84 -10.81 0.90 -10.34
C TYR A 84 -9.52 1.62 -10.77
N ALA A 85 -9.56 2.48 -11.80
CA ALA A 85 -8.38 3.16 -12.31
C ALA A 85 -7.82 4.16 -11.28
N GLU A 86 -8.68 5.01 -10.72
CA GLU A 86 -8.29 5.97 -9.68
C GLU A 86 -7.81 5.26 -8.41
N VAL A 87 -8.38 4.08 -8.08
CA VAL A 87 -7.95 3.26 -6.93
C VAL A 87 -6.58 2.65 -7.17
N ALA A 88 -6.33 2.10 -8.35
CA ALA A 88 -5.02 1.58 -8.71
C ALA A 88 -3.94 2.67 -8.55
N ARG A 89 -4.19 3.85 -9.10
CA ARG A 89 -3.26 4.99 -9.05
C ARG A 89 -3.07 5.51 -7.63
N ALA A 90 -4.16 5.79 -6.90
CA ALA A 90 -4.08 6.26 -5.53
C ALA A 90 -3.42 5.23 -4.59
N GLY A 91 -3.64 3.94 -4.81
CA GLY A 91 -2.99 2.87 -4.06
C GLY A 91 -1.48 2.83 -4.26
N LEU A 92 -0.95 3.16 -5.45
CA LEU A 92 0.50 3.30 -5.63
C LEU A 92 1.06 4.52 -4.89
N LEU A 93 0.25 5.58 -4.75
CA LEU A 93 0.73 6.88 -4.31
C LEU A 93 0.43 7.20 -2.84
N HIS A 94 -0.36 6.38 -2.15
CA HIS A 94 -0.84 6.69 -0.79
C HIS A 94 0.28 6.90 0.24
N ASP A 95 1.40 6.20 0.04
CA ASP A 95 2.59 6.21 0.90
C ASP A 95 3.83 6.82 0.19
N LEU A 96 3.64 7.68 -0.82
CA LEU A 96 4.74 8.34 -1.54
C LEU A 96 5.43 9.45 -0.70
N PHE A 97 5.88 9.15 0.52
CA PHE A 97 6.53 10.12 1.40
C PHE A 97 8.05 10.30 1.11
N LEU A 98 8.69 9.32 0.46
CA LEU A 98 10.07 9.37 -0.06
C LEU A 98 11.18 9.54 1.00
N TYR A 99 11.03 8.93 2.17
CA TYR A 99 12.04 8.88 3.23
C TYR A 99 11.86 7.62 4.08
N ASP A 100 12.84 7.21 4.90
CA ASP A 100 12.64 6.10 5.86
C ASP A 100 11.99 6.62 7.15
N TRP A 101 10.73 6.26 7.40
CA TRP A 101 10.00 6.75 8.57
C TRP A 101 10.53 6.20 9.90
N HIS A 102 11.30 5.11 9.88
CA HIS A 102 11.94 4.55 11.08
C HIS A 102 13.08 5.43 11.60
N THR A 103 13.73 6.20 10.72
CA THR A 103 14.81 7.13 11.09
C THR A 103 14.39 8.59 11.05
N HIS A 104 13.35 8.93 10.28
CA HIS A 104 12.86 10.30 10.06
C HIS A 104 12.67 11.09 11.35
N ALA A 105 12.01 10.52 12.35
CA ALA A 105 11.77 11.19 13.62
C ALA A 105 13.08 11.58 14.35
N LYS A 106 14.13 10.75 14.22
CA LYS A 106 15.45 11.03 14.80
C LYS A 106 16.21 12.10 14.02
N GLU A 107 15.98 12.18 12.70
CA GLU A 107 16.68 13.09 11.80
C GLU A 107 16.07 14.49 11.78
N THR A 108 14.74 14.59 11.86
CA THR A 108 13.99 15.86 11.68
C THR A 108 13.30 16.34 12.96
N GLY A 109 13.09 15.47 13.94
CA GLY A 109 12.26 15.74 15.12
C GLY A 109 10.76 15.55 14.88
N GLU A 110 10.34 15.07 13.70
CA GLU A 110 8.93 14.82 13.39
C GLU A 110 8.49 13.42 13.86
N HIS A 111 7.92 13.35 15.07
CA HIS A 111 7.54 12.08 15.68
C HIS A 111 6.17 11.51 15.25
N PHE A 112 5.33 12.31 14.57
CA PHE A 112 3.93 11.96 14.29
C PHE A 112 3.69 11.49 12.85
N HIS A 113 4.58 10.64 12.32
CA HIS A 113 4.53 10.15 10.93
C HIS A 113 3.13 9.67 10.51
N GLY A 114 2.45 8.85 11.34
CA GLY A 114 1.10 8.35 11.04
C GLY A 114 0.03 9.43 10.81
N PHE A 115 0.22 10.64 11.33
CA PHE A 115 -0.71 11.76 11.15
C PHE A 115 -0.30 12.70 10.02
N THR A 116 0.98 12.71 9.64
CA THR A 116 1.53 13.70 8.71
C THR A 116 1.79 13.12 7.32
N HIS A 117 2.13 11.83 7.21
CA HIS A 117 2.50 11.25 5.91
C HIS A 117 1.39 11.29 4.85
N PRO A 118 0.07 11.23 5.15
CA PRO A 118 -0.93 11.34 4.09
C PRO A 118 -0.86 12.69 3.36
N ARG A 119 -0.49 13.76 4.09
CA ARG A 119 -0.24 15.06 3.49
C ARG A 119 1.05 15.05 2.67
N THR A 120 2.14 14.53 3.23
CA THR A 120 3.44 14.47 2.53
C THR A 120 3.36 13.63 1.25
N ALA A 121 2.69 12.48 1.31
CA ALA A 121 2.44 11.62 0.15
C ALA A 121 1.62 12.35 -0.91
N LEU A 122 0.54 13.04 -0.52
CA LEU A 122 -0.24 13.86 -1.45
C LEU A 122 0.60 14.97 -2.10
N ASP A 123 1.40 15.69 -1.31
CA ASP A 123 2.20 16.81 -1.82
C ASP A 123 3.26 16.32 -2.83
N ASN A 124 3.90 15.17 -2.55
CA ASN A 124 4.79 14.52 -3.50
C ASN A 124 4.04 14.00 -4.74
N ALA A 125 2.88 13.38 -4.55
CA ALA A 125 2.09 12.86 -5.66
C ALA A 125 1.66 13.98 -6.63
N VAL A 126 1.19 15.12 -6.10
CA VAL A 126 0.83 16.31 -6.89
C VAL A 126 2.05 16.94 -7.57
N LYS A 127 3.23 16.85 -6.95
CA LYS A 127 4.47 17.36 -7.53
C LYS A 127 4.93 16.57 -8.75
N TYR A 128 4.74 15.25 -8.74
CA TYR A 128 5.32 14.36 -9.75
C TYR A 128 4.30 13.80 -10.76
N TYR A 129 3.00 13.83 -10.47
CA TYR A 129 1.96 13.21 -11.30
C TYR A 129 0.72 14.09 -11.41
N GLU A 130 -0.05 13.88 -12.49
CA GLU A 130 -1.39 14.44 -12.62
C GLU A 130 -2.40 13.57 -11.87
N LEU A 131 -3.22 14.22 -11.04
CA LEU A 131 -4.16 13.58 -10.13
C LEU A 131 -5.56 14.19 -10.23
N THR A 132 -6.57 13.34 -10.22
CA THR A 132 -7.97 13.73 -10.02
C THR A 132 -8.22 14.14 -8.57
N GLU A 133 -9.30 14.88 -8.33
CA GLU A 133 -9.70 15.24 -6.96
C GLU A 133 -10.05 14.01 -6.10
N LYS A 134 -10.49 12.91 -6.73
CA LYS A 134 -10.79 11.67 -6.02
C LYS A 134 -9.53 10.95 -5.58
N GLU A 135 -8.51 10.87 -6.45
CA GLU A 135 -7.21 10.31 -6.10
C GLU A 135 -6.56 11.08 -4.95
N LYS A 136 -6.61 12.42 -5.01
CA LYS A 136 -6.12 13.29 -3.93
C LYS A 136 -6.85 13.01 -2.60
N ASP A 137 -8.16 12.83 -2.63
CA ASP A 137 -8.95 12.52 -1.44
C ASP A 137 -8.59 11.13 -0.89
N MET A 138 -8.43 10.12 -1.76
CA MET A 138 -8.01 8.78 -1.34
C MET A 138 -6.63 8.80 -0.67
N ILE A 139 -5.65 9.45 -1.28
CA ILE A 139 -4.29 9.58 -0.72
C ILE A 139 -4.33 10.34 0.61
N LEU A 140 -5.06 11.46 0.70
CA LEU A 140 -5.06 12.27 1.93
C LEU A 140 -5.79 11.60 3.10
N ARG A 141 -6.74 10.70 2.83
CA ARG A 141 -7.67 10.15 3.83
C ARG A 141 -7.44 8.67 4.15
N HIS A 142 -6.46 8.02 3.52
CA HIS A 142 -6.23 6.57 3.66
C HIS A 142 -5.90 6.15 5.11
N MET A 143 -5.42 7.05 5.95
CA MET A 143 -5.14 6.76 7.36
C MET A 143 -6.36 6.81 8.28
N TRP A 144 -7.56 7.08 7.79
CA TRP A 144 -8.76 7.00 8.64
C TRP A 144 -8.87 5.62 9.31
N PRO A 145 -9.24 5.54 10.61
CA PRO A 145 -9.67 6.60 11.52
C PRO A 145 -8.55 7.31 12.30
N LEU A 146 -7.26 7.00 12.05
CA LEU A 146 -6.14 7.69 12.69
C LEU A 146 -6.14 9.18 12.31
N THR A 147 -6.26 9.48 11.02
CA THR A 147 -6.65 10.81 10.55
C THR A 147 -8.17 10.95 10.65
N PRO A 148 -8.71 11.96 11.35
CA PRO A 148 -10.11 11.93 11.80
C PRO A 148 -11.16 12.16 10.70
N ILE A 149 -10.74 12.61 9.52
CA ILE A 149 -11.65 12.88 8.41
C ILE A 149 -11.68 11.65 7.50
N PRO A 150 -12.85 11.03 7.25
CA PRO A 150 -12.97 9.88 6.35
C PRO A 150 -12.86 10.28 4.88
N PRO A 151 -12.61 9.31 3.97
CA PRO A 151 -12.71 9.53 2.53
C PRO A 151 -14.14 9.82 2.12
N LYS A 152 -14.30 10.56 1.02
CA LYS A 152 -15.61 10.96 0.48
C LYS A 152 -16.25 9.88 -0.39
N SER A 153 -15.52 8.82 -0.71
CA SER A 153 -15.91 7.80 -1.68
C SER A 153 -15.77 6.39 -1.10
N ARG A 154 -16.53 5.44 -1.66
CA ARG A 154 -16.38 4.01 -1.36
C ARG A 154 -15.02 3.48 -1.82
N GLU A 155 -14.47 4.02 -2.90
CA GLU A 155 -13.14 3.71 -3.40
C GLU A 155 -12.06 4.09 -2.37
N GLY A 156 -12.21 5.23 -1.68
CA GLY A 156 -11.35 5.57 -0.56
C GLY A 156 -11.48 4.62 0.63
N MET A 157 -12.66 4.06 0.88
CA MET A 157 -12.82 2.99 1.87
C MET A 157 -12.13 1.69 1.44
N VAL A 158 -12.08 1.40 0.14
CA VAL A 158 -11.32 0.26 -0.39
C VAL A 158 -9.83 0.45 -0.17
N ILE A 159 -9.29 1.65 -0.43
CA ILE A 159 -7.87 1.95 -0.14
C ILE A 159 -7.55 1.75 1.34
N ILE A 160 -8.37 2.27 2.26
CA ILE A 160 -8.20 2.07 3.70
C ILE A 160 -8.18 0.58 4.06
N TYR A 161 -9.12 -0.18 3.50
CA TYR A 161 -9.21 -1.62 3.77
C TYR A 161 -7.96 -2.34 3.27
N SER A 162 -7.57 -2.09 2.01
CA SER A 162 -6.41 -2.72 1.38
C SER A 162 -5.11 -2.40 2.10
N ASP A 163 -4.87 -1.13 2.44
CA ASP A 163 -3.74 -0.67 3.26
C ASP A 163 -3.65 -1.42 4.58
N LYS A 164 -4.72 -1.35 5.39
CA LYS A 164 -4.73 -1.98 6.73
C LYS A 164 -4.60 -3.49 6.67
N PHE A 165 -5.22 -4.12 5.67
CA PHE A 165 -5.12 -5.56 5.49
C PHE A 165 -3.70 -5.98 5.11
N CYS A 166 -3.10 -5.33 4.11
CA CYS A 166 -1.72 -5.59 3.71
C CYS A 166 -0.75 -5.36 4.87
N GLY A 167 -0.81 -4.19 5.53
CA GLY A 167 0.09 -3.87 6.63
C GLY A 167 -0.04 -4.79 7.84
N LEU A 168 -1.27 -5.24 8.17
CA LEU A 168 -1.49 -6.24 9.22
C LEU A 168 -0.83 -7.58 8.86
N VAL A 169 -1.08 -8.08 7.65
CA VAL A 169 -0.56 -9.38 7.20
C VAL A 169 0.97 -9.35 7.13
N GLU A 170 1.56 -8.29 6.59
CA GLU A 170 3.01 -8.08 6.52
C GLU A 170 3.66 -8.07 7.90
N THR A 171 3.06 -7.36 8.85
CA THR A 171 3.52 -7.30 10.24
C THR A 171 3.46 -8.68 10.91
N VAL A 172 2.34 -9.39 10.75
CA VAL A 172 2.16 -10.75 11.30
C VAL A 172 3.15 -11.73 10.68
N ALA A 173 3.38 -11.67 9.37
CA ALA A 173 4.32 -12.54 8.67
C ALA A 173 5.75 -12.39 9.22
N ARG A 174 6.19 -11.16 9.49
CA ARG A 174 7.47 -10.90 10.16
C ARG A 174 7.52 -11.53 11.56
N ILE A 175 6.47 -11.35 12.37
CA ILE A 175 6.43 -11.91 13.73
C ILE A 175 6.53 -13.44 13.68
N LYS A 176 5.80 -14.10 12.77
CA LYS A 176 5.91 -15.56 12.55
C LYS A 176 7.33 -15.97 12.20
N ARG A 177 7.97 -15.29 11.23
CA ARG A 177 9.37 -15.55 10.84
C ARG A 177 10.30 -15.39 12.04
N TRP A 178 10.15 -14.31 12.81
CA TRP A 178 10.95 -14.08 14.00
C TRP A 178 10.74 -15.15 15.07
N ILE A 179 9.53 -15.65 15.29
CA ILE A 179 9.28 -16.75 16.24
C ILE A 179 9.92 -18.05 15.74
N LEU A 180 9.72 -18.41 14.48
CA LEU A 180 10.21 -19.67 13.90
C LEU A 180 11.75 -19.71 13.80
N PHE A 181 12.39 -18.58 13.49
CA PHE A 181 13.83 -18.52 13.27
C PHE A 181 14.62 -17.84 14.41
N GLY A 182 13.95 -17.12 15.32
CA GLY A 182 14.56 -16.38 16.43
C GLY A 182 14.86 -17.24 17.67
N PHE A 183 14.26 -18.43 17.80
CA PHE A 183 14.66 -19.40 18.83
C PHE A 183 15.85 -20.29 18.43
N GLY A 184 16.38 -20.14 17.21
CA GLY A 184 17.44 -20.99 16.64
C GLY A 184 18.88 -20.50 16.78
N LYS A 185 19.13 -19.31 17.36
CA LYS A 185 20.50 -18.81 17.62
C LYS A 185 20.66 -18.39 19.08
N LYS A 186 20.78 -19.37 19.98
CA LYS A 186 21.69 -19.20 21.12
C LYS A 186 23.10 -19.43 20.62
N SER A 187 23.98 -18.46 20.87
CA SER A 187 25.40 -18.45 20.50
C SER A 187 26.06 -19.82 20.71
N ALA A 188 26.64 -20.36 19.65
CA ALA A 188 27.83 -21.16 19.77
C ALA A 188 29.01 -20.20 19.50
N ALA A 189 29.97 -20.23 20.42
CA ALA A 189 31.12 -19.33 20.59
C ALA A 189 30.81 -17.97 21.24
#